data_AF-A0A5B0X2N2-F1
#
_entry.id   AF-A0A5B0X2N2-F1
#
_cell.length_a   1.000
_cell.length_b   1.000
_cell.length_c   1.000
_cell.angle_alpha   90.00
_cell.angle_beta   90.00
_cell.angle_gamma   90.00
#
_symmetry.space_group_name_H-M   'P 1'
#
loop_
_entity.id
_entity.type
_entity.pdbx_description
1 polymer ?
#
loop_
_entity_poly.entity_id
_entity_poly.type
_entity_poly.pdbx_seq_one_letter_code
_entity_poly.pdbx_strand_id
1 'polypeptide(L)'
;MSDKVPWMACKWTAELMKCFDLTFKGDILPGFDPDQVRANLAELFQINDPLVLDELFSGDAFILRSNLDRKAAADYFRKMSERGGKAELVTRVVSELSSPEPEATAAAMGAEPGPVSGSTEGMSPPADPLLPVMDDTPAGDVNTLELVEQSSPEPSTPSADEVIQRLQQLQQEAQAVHDDKLEQLQTLQEEIKQQTAEQLESIKQRRAQVLLEAEDTKTQLKDLEQEKERLFTEQIDRITEQERALSDTLEQAISSLATEHSQRCEAARLSCDELQAKRQQCRDDAAREIASLEARIAAIRKQCEQDVDSMDRLLTEKEQDIQEIEQGFSAREQELKAEHQSELETFSARREEHTREFRSEQEQLRQRQLEQEIEHEEMLTGLWEEEEKQQHQAQARLQQLEITRKRHQRSLEQRLDRLRKEEEKVGRGELSLT
;
A
#
# COMPACT_ATOMS: atom_id res chain seq x y z
N MET A 1 -11.57 -11.31 55.22
CA MET A 1 -10.45 -10.51 54.70
C MET A 1 -11.06 -9.72 53.55
N SER A 2 -11.64 -8.54 53.80
CA SER A 2 -10.93 -7.26 54.03
C SER A 2 -9.95 -7.06 52.86
N ASP A 3 -10.13 -6.10 51.95
CA ASP A 3 -10.28 -4.66 52.21
C ASP A 3 -11.05 -4.00 51.05
N LYS A 4 -12.10 -3.21 51.33
CA LYS A 4 -12.08 -1.76 51.61
C LYS A 4 -11.48 -0.90 50.50
N VAL A 5 -12.39 -0.23 49.77
CA VAL A 5 -12.14 0.93 48.90
C VAL A 5 -11.58 2.10 49.74
N PRO A 6 -10.64 2.89 49.21
CA PRO A 6 -10.63 4.32 49.51
C PRO A 6 -10.66 5.15 48.21
N TRP A 7 -11.86 5.65 47.97
CA TRP A 7 -12.20 6.88 47.28
C TRP A 7 -11.48 8.04 47.99
N MET A 8 -10.59 8.75 47.29
CA MET A 8 -10.37 10.22 47.35
C MET A 8 -9.00 10.62 46.81
N ALA A 9 -9.03 11.64 45.96
CA ALA A 9 -8.02 12.68 45.80
C ALA A 9 -6.73 12.34 45.02
N CYS A 10 -6.84 12.35 43.69
CA CYS A 10 -5.97 13.24 42.92
C CYS A 10 -6.84 14.36 42.33
N LYS A 11 -6.96 15.42 43.12
CA LYS A 11 -7.42 16.73 42.66
C LYS A 11 -6.47 17.21 41.54
N TRP A 12 -7.06 17.50 40.39
CA TRP A 12 -6.90 18.79 39.71
C TRP A 12 -5.47 19.30 39.50
N THR A 13 -4.88 18.91 38.38
CA THR A 13 -4.38 19.86 37.38
C THR A 13 -4.59 19.24 36.00
N ALA A 14 -5.86 19.05 35.62
CA ALA A 14 -6.20 19.10 34.20
C ALA A 14 -6.12 20.59 33.84
N GLU A 15 -4.89 21.06 33.66
CA GLU A 15 -4.65 22.31 32.98
C GLU A 15 -5.42 22.19 31.66
N LEU A 16 -6.38 23.09 31.47
CA LEU A 16 -7.19 23.22 30.29
C LEU A 16 -6.25 23.66 29.14
N MET A 17 -5.31 22.78 28.78
CA MET A 17 -4.37 22.96 27.71
C MET A 17 -5.18 22.78 26.44
N LYS A 18 -5.59 23.91 25.89
CA LYS A 18 -6.20 23.99 24.57
C LYS A 18 -5.32 23.21 23.61
N CYS A 19 -5.82 22.10 23.09
CA CYS A 19 -5.16 21.33 22.05
C CYS A 19 -5.36 22.05 20.71
N PHE A 20 -4.33 22.12 19.90
CA PHE A 20 -4.38 22.73 18.57
C PHE A 20 -4.17 21.67 17.50
N ASP A 21 -4.93 21.79 16.42
CA ASP A 21 -4.74 21.01 15.21
C ASP A 21 -4.10 21.90 14.16
N LEU A 22 -3.02 21.39 13.54
CA LEU A 22 -2.36 22.04 12.42
C LEU A 22 -3.00 21.58 11.12
N THR A 23 -3.66 22.50 10.42
CA THR A 23 -4.34 22.24 9.16
C THR A 23 -3.62 22.90 7.99
N PHE A 24 -3.67 22.28 6.82
CA PHE A 24 -3.08 22.76 5.57
C PHE A 24 -4.04 22.52 4.42
N LYS A 25 -4.17 23.49 3.52
CA LYS A 25 -5.14 23.50 2.41
C LYS A 25 -4.46 23.51 1.04
N GLY A 26 -3.20 23.11 0.94
CA GLY A 26 -2.42 23.19 -0.31
C GLY A 26 -1.94 24.60 -0.69
N ASP A 27 -2.27 25.64 0.09
CA ASP A 27 -1.87 27.03 -0.19
C ASP A 27 -0.35 27.23 0.02
N ILE A 28 0.29 27.85 -0.98
CA ILE A 28 1.72 28.18 -0.97
C ILE A 28 1.92 29.70 -0.82
N LEU A 29 2.90 30.11 -0.02
CA LEU A 29 3.24 31.52 0.17
C LEU A 29 3.88 32.12 -1.10
N PRO A 30 3.57 33.38 -1.43
CA PRO A 30 4.11 34.03 -2.62
C PRO A 30 5.64 34.16 -2.54
N GLY A 31 6.35 33.68 -3.56
CA GLY A 31 7.82 33.72 -3.64
C GLY A 31 8.52 32.38 -3.41
N PHE A 32 7.79 31.29 -3.17
CA PHE A 32 8.33 29.94 -3.06
C PHE A 32 7.96 29.08 -4.27
N ASP A 33 8.89 28.23 -4.69
CA ASP A 33 8.70 27.28 -5.80
C ASP A 33 7.85 26.09 -5.32
N PRO A 34 6.75 25.74 -6.03
CA PRO A 34 5.84 24.68 -5.61
C PRO A 34 6.52 23.31 -5.46
N ASP A 35 7.50 22.98 -6.30
CA ASP A 35 8.17 21.68 -6.24
C ASP A 35 9.12 21.59 -5.04
N GLN A 36 9.75 22.72 -4.67
CA GLN A 36 10.59 22.81 -3.47
C GLN A 36 9.76 22.76 -2.19
N VAL A 37 8.57 23.38 -2.17
CA VAL A 37 7.66 23.35 -1.01
C VAL A 37 7.16 21.92 -0.78
N ARG A 38 6.81 21.17 -1.84
CA ARG A 38 6.44 19.75 -1.75
C ARG A 38 7.53 18.90 -1.10
N ALA A 39 8.78 19.03 -1.58
CA ALA A 39 9.92 18.28 -1.03
C ALA A 39 10.18 18.64 0.46
N ASN A 40 10.12 19.92 0.80
CA ASN A 40 10.30 20.40 2.17
C ASN A 40 9.19 19.90 3.12
N LEU A 41 7.94 19.80 2.64
CA LEU A 41 6.82 19.28 3.42
C LEU A 41 6.96 17.77 3.66
N ALA A 42 7.34 17.03 2.62
CA ALA A 42 7.61 15.60 2.71
C ALA A 42 8.72 15.30 3.73
N GLU A 43 9.78 16.12 3.77
CA GLU A 43 10.85 15.99 4.76
C GLU A 43 10.38 16.34 6.18
N LEU A 44 9.60 17.43 6.35
CA LEU A 44 9.16 17.90 7.67
C LEU A 44 8.20 16.92 8.37
N PHE A 45 7.34 16.24 7.58
CA PHE A 45 6.37 15.25 8.09
C PHE A 45 6.77 13.79 7.83
N GLN A 46 7.94 13.56 7.23
CA GLN A 46 8.47 12.23 6.89
C GLN A 46 7.49 11.41 6.04
N ILE A 47 6.87 12.05 5.05
CA ILE A 47 5.93 11.41 4.12
C ILE A 47 6.73 10.82 2.98
N ASN A 48 6.81 9.49 2.93
CA ASN A 48 7.57 8.76 1.90
C ASN A 48 6.70 8.35 0.69
N ASP A 49 5.38 8.55 0.76
CA ASP A 49 4.44 8.19 -0.30
C ASP A 49 4.09 9.42 -1.16
N PRO A 50 4.42 9.41 -2.47
CA PRO A 50 4.11 10.53 -3.36
C PRO A 50 2.60 10.75 -3.56
N LEU A 51 1.77 9.72 -3.43
CA LEU A 51 0.31 9.85 -3.61
C LEU A 51 -0.32 10.68 -2.48
N VAL A 52 0.10 10.42 -1.24
CA VAL A 52 -0.35 11.18 -0.06
C VAL A 52 0.12 12.63 -0.14
N LEU A 53 1.31 12.85 -0.69
CA LEU A 53 1.83 14.21 -0.89
C LEU A 53 0.99 14.98 -1.92
N ASP A 54 0.62 14.35 -3.04
CA ASP A 54 -0.24 15.01 -4.05
C ASP A 54 -1.65 15.32 -3.52
N GLU A 55 -2.22 14.47 -2.66
CA GLU A 55 -3.51 14.73 -2.00
C GLU A 55 -3.45 15.97 -1.09
N LEU A 56 -2.34 16.19 -0.36
CA LEU A 56 -2.16 17.37 0.49
C LEU A 56 -2.16 18.71 -0.28
N PHE A 57 -1.82 18.67 -1.57
CA PHE A 57 -1.83 19.84 -2.47
C PHE A 57 -3.05 19.88 -3.39
N SER A 58 -4.04 19.00 -3.20
CA SER A 58 -5.29 18.96 -3.98
C SER A 58 -6.24 20.13 -3.66
N GLY A 59 -5.94 20.93 -2.63
CA GLY A 59 -6.76 22.07 -2.18
C GLY A 59 -7.72 21.74 -1.02
N ASP A 60 -7.79 20.47 -0.62
CA ASP A 60 -8.60 20.02 0.50
C ASP A 60 -7.91 20.30 1.85
N ALA A 61 -8.70 20.56 2.89
CA ALA A 61 -8.19 20.86 4.22
C ALA A 61 -7.75 19.58 4.93
N PHE A 62 -6.44 19.36 5.00
CA PHE A 62 -5.84 18.22 5.70
C PHE A 62 -5.31 18.61 7.08
N ILE A 63 -5.56 17.74 8.07
CA ILE A 63 -4.97 17.84 9.40
C ILE A 63 -3.62 17.11 9.36
N LEU A 64 -2.49 17.82 9.37
CA LEU A 64 -1.17 17.16 9.34
C LEU A 64 -0.79 16.60 10.71
N ARG A 65 -1.14 17.34 11.78
CA ARG A 65 -0.90 16.94 13.16
C ARG A 65 -2.00 17.46 14.07
N SER A 66 -2.58 16.56 14.85
CA SER A 66 -3.60 16.88 15.86
C SER A 66 -3.03 16.81 17.28
N ASN A 67 -3.78 17.37 18.24
CA ASN A 67 -3.47 17.34 19.67
C ASN A 67 -2.13 17.99 20.05
N LEU A 68 -1.76 19.09 19.39
CA LEU A 68 -0.54 19.83 19.70
C LEU A 68 -0.77 20.80 20.88
N ASP A 69 0.17 20.83 21.82
CA ASP A 69 0.23 21.90 22.83
C ASP A 69 0.58 23.24 22.18
N ARG A 70 0.20 24.36 22.79
CA ARG A 70 0.36 25.72 22.24
C ARG A 70 1.78 26.01 21.75
N LYS A 71 2.79 25.55 22.49
CA LYS A 71 4.21 25.77 22.14
C LYS A 71 4.60 24.94 20.90
N ALA A 72 4.25 23.65 20.90
CA ALA A 72 4.52 22.76 19.77
C ALA A 72 3.77 23.22 18.50
N ALA A 73 2.51 23.63 18.64
CA ALA A 73 1.68 24.11 17.54
C ALA A 73 2.27 25.37 16.89
N ALA A 74 2.74 26.33 17.69
CA ALA A 74 3.43 27.52 17.19
C ALA A 74 4.77 27.18 16.51
N ASP A 75 5.54 26.23 17.05
CA ASP A 75 6.81 25.79 16.46
C ASP A 75 6.59 25.13 15.09
N TYR A 76 5.57 24.27 14.94
CA TYR A 76 5.24 23.64 13.66
C TYR A 76 4.66 24.64 12.65
N PHE A 77 3.81 25.57 13.08
CA PHE A 77 3.30 26.64 12.22
C PHE A 77 4.43 27.53 11.67
N ARG A 78 5.41 27.85 12.51
CA ARG A 78 6.59 28.61 12.11
C ARG A 78 7.45 27.83 11.11
N LYS A 79 7.76 26.56 11.39
CA LYS A 79 8.52 25.69 10.46
C LYS A 79 7.82 25.53 9.12
N MET A 80 6.50 25.46 9.11
CA MET A 80 5.71 25.39 7.88
C MET A 80 5.86 26.68 7.05
N SER A 81 5.69 27.83 7.71
CA SER A 81 5.76 29.14 7.06
C SER A 81 7.16 29.45 6.52
N GLU A 82 8.21 29.06 7.25
CA GLU A 82 9.62 29.17 6.83
C GLU A 82 9.93 28.33 5.58
N ARG A 83 9.16 27.25 5.35
CA ARG A 83 9.31 26.35 4.20
C ARG A 83 8.31 26.65 3.06
N GLY A 84 7.57 27.76 3.15
CA GLY A 84 6.70 28.26 2.10
C GLY A 84 5.26 27.72 2.11
N GLY A 85 4.88 26.91 3.10
CA GLY A 85 3.50 26.39 3.24
C GLY A 85 2.64 27.30 4.12
N LYS A 86 1.40 27.58 3.69
CA LYS A 86 0.42 28.33 4.48
C LYS A 86 -0.44 27.38 5.32
N ALA A 87 -0.08 27.21 6.58
CA ALA A 87 -0.87 26.44 7.55
C ALA A 87 -1.86 27.33 8.31
N GLU A 88 -2.86 26.70 8.91
CA GLU A 88 -3.87 27.31 9.80
C GLU A 88 -3.96 26.51 11.11
N LEU A 89 -3.93 27.21 12.24
CA LEU A 89 -4.02 26.62 13.58
C LEU A 89 -5.46 26.66 14.07
N VAL A 90 -6.10 25.49 14.19
CA VAL A 90 -7.48 25.37 14.68
C VAL A 90 -7.45 24.95 16.14
N THR A 91 -8.18 25.66 17.00
CA THR A 91 -8.28 25.30 18.43
C THR A 91 -9.34 24.23 18.61
N ARG A 92 -8.97 23.09 19.21
CA ARG A 92 -9.89 22.04 19.62
C ARG A 92 -10.23 22.23 21.10
N VAL A 93 -11.48 22.57 21.39
CA VAL A 93 -11.99 22.51 22.77
C VAL A 93 -12.31 21.04 23.03
N VAL A 94 -11.50 20.39 23.87
CA VAL A 94 -11.75 19.01 24.30
C VAL A 94 -13.00 19.01 25.19
N SER A 95 -14.16 18.77 24.59
CA SER A 95 -15.32 18.26 25.31
C SER A 95 -15.18 16.74 25.27
N GLU A 96 -14.87 16.15 26.43
CA GLU A 96 -14.92 14.69 26.57
C GLU A 96 -16.34 14.23 26.27
N LEU A 97 -16.54 13.64 25.09
CA LEU A 97 -17.11 12.31 24.89
C LEU A 97 -17.22 12.01 23.38
N SER A 98 -16.65 10.86 23.01
CA SER A 98 -16.80 10.13 21.75
C SER A 98 -15.89 10.52 20.57
N SER A 99 -15.02 9.56 20.22
CA SER A 99 -14.25 9.49 18.97
C SER A 99 -15.14 9.02 17.80
N PRO A 100 -14.73 9.26 16.52
CA PRO A 100 -15.59 9.44 15.34
C PRO A 100 -15.65 8.19 14.42
N GLU A 101 -16.50 8.09 13.38
CA GLU A 101 -16.32 8.64 12.01
C GLU A 101 -17.57 8.35 11.11
N PRO A 102 -17.68 8.82 9.85
CA PRO A 102 -18.12 10.16 9.43
C PRO A 102 -19.40 10.13 8.56
N GLU A 103 -20.18 11.21 8.57
CA GLU A 103 -21.01 11.62 7.42
C GLU A 103 -21.56 13.02 7.70
N ALA A 104 -21.21 14.01 6.86
CA ALA A 104 -22.08 15.15 6.56
C ALA A 104 -21.42 16.11 5.56
N THR A 105 -21.85 16.00 4.31
CA THR A 105 -22.01 17.15 3.42
C THR A 105 -23.03 18.14 3.99
N ALA A 106 -22.73 19.41 3.79
CA ALA A 106 -23.38 20.60 4.33
C ALA A 106 -24.73 21.00 3.70
N ALA A 107 -25.38 21.94 4.40
CA ALA A 107 -26.18 23.10 3.96
C ALA A 107 -27.59 23.10 4.58
N ALA A 108 -28.00 23.98 5.50
CA ALA A 108 -27.96 25.45 5.63
C ALA A 108 -29.36 26.08 5.51
N MET A 109 -29.56 27.09 6.37
CA MET A 109 -30.47 28.27 6.28
C MET A 109 -31.89 28.26 6.87
N GLY A 110 -32.15 29.32 7.65
CA GLY A 110 -33.46 29.91 7.97
C GLY A 110 -33.67 30.12 9.49
N ALA A 111 -33.11 31.16 10.11
CA ALA A 111 -33.71 32.48 10.33
C ALA A 111 -34.86 32.52 11.38
N GLU A 112 -34.59 33.22 12.48
CA GLU A 112 -35.54 33.81 13.47
C GLU A 112 -36.54 34.78 12.79
N PRO A 113 -37.66 35.24 13.43
CA PRO A 113 -37.77 35.66 14.84
C PRO A 113 -39.09 35.31 15.60
N GLY A 114 -39.10 35.55 16.92
CA GLY A 114 -40.22 35.31 17.87
C GLY A 114 -41.50 36.15 17.67
N PRO A 115 -42.52 36.04 18.56
CA PRO A 115 -42.51 36.86 19.79
C PRO A 115 -43.23 36.32 21.06
N VAL A 116 -42.74 36.78 22.22
CA VAL A 116 -43.32 37.22 23.52
C VAL A 116 -44.72 36.76 24.03
N SER A 117 -44.75 36.53 25.37
CA SER A 117 -45.78 36.83 26.40
C SER A 117 -46.40 35.59 27.06
N GLY A 118 -46.47 35.40 28.38
CA GLY A 118 -46.09 36.21 29.56
C GLY A 118 -46.54 35.49 30.86
N SER A 119 -45.91 35.86 31.99
CA SER A 119 -46.41 36.02 33.38
C SER A 119 -47.60 35.16 33.89
N THR A 120 -47.67 34.60 35.11
CA THR A 120 -47.36 35.12 36.47
C THR A 120 -47.57 34.02 37.53
N GLU A 121 -46.78 34.08 38.62
CA GLU A 121 -47.08 33.92 40.07
C GLU A 121 -48.25 33.00 40.53
N GLY A 122 -48.20 32.24 41.63
CA GLY A 122 -47.28 32.19 42.77
C GLY A 122 -47.95 31.52 43.98
N MET A 123 -47.14 31.21 45.00
CA MET A 123 -47.43 31.11 46.45
C MET A 123 -48.21 29.90 47.04
N SER A 124 -47.46 29.11 47.83
CA SER A 124 -47.82 28.34 49.04
C SER A 124 -48.25 29.26 50.23
N PRO A 125 -48.31 28.79 51.52
CA PRO A 125 -49.19 27.86 52.28
C PRO A 125 -49.78 28.63 53.53
N PRO A 126 -49.77 28.22 54.84
CA PRO A 126 -50.02 26.97 55.61
C PRO A 126 -50.99 27.15 56.85
N ALA A 127 -51.09 26.08 57.68
CA ALA A 127 -51.13 26.04 59.17
C ALA A 127 -52.44 25.77 59.99
N ASP A 128 -52.29 24.84 60.95
CA ASP A 128 -52.99 24.58 62.25
C ASP A 128 -53.29 25.86 63.08
N PRO A 129 -54.18 25.92 64.14
CA PRO A 129 -54.06 25.07 65.36
C PRO A 129 -55.28 24.96 66.38
N LEU A 130 -55.04 24.28 67.54
CA LEU A 130 -55.60 24.43 68.93
C LEU A 130 -56.97 23.83 69.42
N LEU A 131 -56.85 22.91 70.41
CA LEU A 131 -57.57 22.53 71.70
C LEU A 131 -58.82 23.34 72.21
N PRO A 132 -59.55 23.03 73.36
CA PRO A 132 -59.59 21.91 74.38
C PRO A 132 -61.04 21.52 74.89
N VAL A 133 -61.15 20.80 76.06
CA VAL A 133 -62.23 20.77 77.11
C VAL A 133 -63.04 19.45 77.20
N MET A 134 -63.41 18.81 78.33
CA MET A 134 -63.05 18.74 79.76
C MET A 134 -63.71 17.46 80.33
N ASP A 135 -63.05 16.87 81.33
CA ASP A 135 -63.50 15.74 82.16
C ASP A 135 -64.28 16.24 83.40
N ASP A 136 -65.00 15.31 84.03
CA ASP A 136 -65.52 15.29 85.40
C ASP A 136 -66.57 16.32 85.90
N THR A 137 -67.77 15.78 86.06
CA THR A 137 -68.78 15.99 87.10
C THR A 137 -68.28 16.62 88.42
N PRO A 138 -68.94 17.67 88.95
CA PRO A 138 -68.73 18.16 90.30
C PRO A 138 -69.46 17.28 91.33
N ALA A 139 -68.73 17.01 92.41
CA ALA A 139 -69.24 16.42 93.64
C ALA A 139 -70.40 17.26 94.23
N GLY A 140 -71.48 16.59 94.60
CA GLY A 140 -72.59 17.15 95.32
C GLY A 140 -72.21 17.48 96.76
N ASP A 141 -72.54 18.70 97.17
CA ASP A 141 -72.60 19.13 98.55
C ASP A 141 -74.09 19.31 98.88
N VAL A 142 -74.66 18.36 99.63
CA VAL A 142 -75.97 18.49 100.28
C VAL A 142 -75.83 18.07 101.73
N ASN A 143 -75.55 19.11 102.51
CA ASN A 143 -75.76 19.23 103.93
C ASN A 143 -77.21 18.89 104.32
N THR A 144 -77.43 17.95 105.24
CA THR A 144 -78.61 17.97 106.13
C THR A 144 -78.33 17.10 107.35
N LEU A 145 -78.30 17.71 108.54
CA LEU A 145 -79.19 17.40 109.67
C LEU A 145 -78.73 18.20 110.90
N GLU A 146 -79.35 19.37 111.05
CA GLU A 146 -79.32 20.20 112.24
C GLU A 146 -80.55 19.81 113.11
N LEU A 147 -80.29 19.26 114.29
CA LEU A 147 -81.26 19.03 115.36
C LEU A 147 -81.35 20.29 116.23
N VAL A 148 -82.51 20.95 116.31
CA VAL A 148 -82.96 21.66 117.53
C VAL A 148 -84.49 21.76 117.53
N GLU A 149 -85.14 21.14 118.53
CA GLU A 149 -86.44 21.59 119.07
C GLU A 149 -86.47 21.16 120.55
N GLN A 150 -86.06 22.05 121.45
CA GLN A 150 -86.88 22.94 122.28
C GLN A 150 -87.95 22.27 123.19
N SER A 151 -87.73 22.50 124.49
CA SER A 151 -88.70 22.78 125.56
C SER A 151 -89.63 21.66 126.10
N SER A 152 -89.29 21.22 127.33
CA SER A 152 -90.13 21.10 128.55
C SER A 152 -91.65 21.35 128.43
N PRO A 153 -92.53 20.65 129.19
CA PRO A 153 -92.45 20.61 130.67
C PRO A 153 -93.04 19.38 131.39
N GLU A 154 -92.69 19.20 132.66
CA GLU A 154 -93.52 18.52 133.69
C GLU A 154 -94.00 19.63 134.66
N PRO A 155 -95.25 19.60 135.18
CA PRO A 155 -95.51 18.73 136.32
C PRO A 155 -96.91 18.11 136.42
N SER A 156 -96.96 17.14 137.32
CA SER A 156 -98.10 16.66 138.12
C SER A 156 -99.17 15.81 137.42
N THR A 157 -99.03 14.52 137.69
CA THR A 157 -100.00 13.42 137.69
C THR A 157 -101.49 13.80 137.63
N PRO A 158 -102.18 13.30 136.60
CA PRO A 158 -103.54 12.81 136.69
C PRO A 158 -103.62 11.29 136.43
N SER A 159 -104.79 10.76 136.75
CA SER A 159 -105.16 9.36 137.01
C SER A 159 -105.01 8.41 135.81
N ALA A 160 -104.79 7.12 136.11
CA ALA A 160 -104.43 6.01 135.20
C ALA A 160 -105.35 5.74 133.99
N ASP A 161 -106.50 6.41 133.87
CA ASP A 161 -107.41 6.28 132.73
C ASP A 161 -107.06 7.20 131.54
N GLU A 162 -106.34 8.31 131.76
CA GLU A 162 -105.93 9.24 130.68
C GLU A 162 -104.72 8.71 129.88
N VAL A 163 -103.87 7.90 130.49
CA VAL A 163 -102.67 7.32 129.86
C VAL A 163 -103.05 6.28 128.79
N ILE A 164 -104.16 5.57 128.98
CA ILE A 164 -104.64 4.54 128.03
C ILE A 164 -105.19 5.19 126.76
N GLN A 165 -105.90 6.32 126.88
CA GLN A 165 -106.39 7.07 125.71
C GLN A 165 -105.25 7.75 124.94
N ARG A 166 -104.24 8.28 125.64
CA ARG A 166 -103.09 8.94 124.99
C ARG A 166 -102.20 7.95 124.23
N LEU A 167 -102.05 6.72 124.75
CA LEU A 167 -101.35 5.64 124.04
C LEU A 167 -102.09 5.19 122.80
N GLN A 168 -103.43 5.08 122.84
CA GLN A 168 -104.23 4.76 121.65
C GLN A 168 -104.19 5.88 120.61
N GLN A 169 -104.17 7.14 121.05
CA GLN A 169 -104.07 8.31 120.17
C GLN A 169 -102.68 8.40 119.51
N LEU A 170 -101.60 8.21 120.27
CA LEU A 170 -100.24 8.13 119.71
C LEU A 170 -100.05 6.92 118.81
N GLN A 171 -100.72 5.80 119.08
CA GLN A 171 -100.68 4.63 118.21
C GLN A 171 -101.40 4.89 116.88
N GLN A 172 -102.53 5.62 116.91
CA GLN A 172 -103.25 6.05 115.71
C GLN A 172 -102.50 7.14 114.93
N GLU A 173 -101.86 8.09 115.61
CA GLU A 173 -101.02 9.12 114.99
C GLU A 173 -99.75 8.53 114.40
N ALA A 174 -99.09 7.57 115.07
CA ALA A 174 -97.95 6.85 114.53
C ALA A 174 -98.35 5.93 113.37
N GLN A 175 -99.56 5.34 113.39
CA GLN A 175 -100.11 4.60 112.25
C GLN A 175 -100.41 5.53 111.08
N ALA A 176 -101.05 6.68 111.31
CA ALA A 176 -101.33 7.67 110.27
C ALA A 176 -100.05 8.24 109.65
N VAL A 177 -99.05 8.57 110.46
CA VAL A 177 -97.73 9.03 109.95
C VAL A 177 -97.00 7.90 109.21
N HIS A 178 -97.16 6.65 109.65
CA HIS A 178 -96.59 5.50 108.94
C HIS A 178 -97.29 5.25 107.60
N ASP A 179 -98.61 5.36 107.56
CA ASP A 179 -99.46 5.20 106.38
C ASP A 179 -99.19 6.35 105.39
N ASP A 180 -99.14 7.61 105.84
CA ASP A 180 -98.74 8.77 105.03
C ASP A 180 -97.31 8.61 104.50
N LYS A 181 -96.40 8.04 105.29
CA LYS A 181 -95.03 7.79 104.84
C LYS A 181 -94.96 6.65 103.82
N LEU A 182 -95.80 5.63 103.99
CA LEU A 182 -95.98 4.54 103.04
C LEU A 182 -96.54 5.06 101.72
N GLU A 183 -97.54 5.93 101.77
CA GLU A 183 -98.09 6.61 100.60
C GLU A 183 -97.04 7.51 99.94
N GLN A 184 -96.30 8.33 100.69
CA GLN A 184 -95.22 9.15 100.14
C GLN A 184 -94.12 8.32 99.48
N LEU A 185 -93.74 7.19 100.09
CA LEU A 185 -92.75 6.28 99.50
C LEU A 185 -93.32 5.57 98.27
N GLN A 186 -94.61 5.25 98.25
CA GLN A 186 -95.29 4.70 97.07
C GLN A 186 -95.37 5.73 95.94
N THR A 187 -95.70 6.99 96.23
CA THR A 187 -95.73 8.06 95.22
C THR A 187 -94.34 8.36 94.68
N LEU A 188 -93.33 8.46 95.56
CA LEU A 188 -91.94 8.63 95.12
C LEU A 188 -91.45 7.41 94.35
N GLN A 189 -91.87 6.20 94.73
CA GLN A 189 -91.53 4.98 94.00
C GLN A 189 -92.20 4.93 92.63
N GLU A 190 -93.45 5.39 92.49
CA GLU A 190 -94.13 5.53 91.21
C GLU A 190 -93.51 6.61 90.34
N GLU A 191 -93.16 7.76 90.93
CA GLU A 191 -92.49 8.86 90.23
C GLU A 191 -91.10 8.45 89.74
N ILE A 192 -90.30 7.77 90.56
CA ILE A 192 -89.00 7.22 90.14
C ILE A 192 -89.20 6.16 89.06
N LYS A 193 -90.20 5.27 89.17
CA LYS A 193 -90.51 4.29 88.12
C LYS A 193 -90.93 4.96 86.81
N GLN A 194 -91.69 6.05 86.89
CA GLN A 194 -92.15 6.78 85.72
C GLN A 194 -91.01 7.57 85.07
N GLN A 195 -90.22 8.32 85.86
CA GLN A 195 -89.02 9.02 85.39
C GLN A 195 -87.99 8.07 84.79
N THR A 196 -87.75 6.91 85.41
CA THR A 196 -86.85 5.89 84.86
C THR A 196 -87.41 5.26 83.59
N ALA A 197 -88.72 5.04 83.49
CA ALA A 197 -89.37 4.58 82.26
C ALA A 197 -89.26 5.62 81.13
N GLU A 198 -89.52 6.89 81.40
CA GLU A 198 -89.39 8.02 80.47
C GLU A 198 -87.94 8.22 80.01
N GLN A 199 -86.98 8.17 80.93
CA GLN A 199 -85.55 8.20 80.60
C GLN A 199 -85.16 7.01 79.71
N LEU A 200 -85.63 5.81 80.04
CA LEU A 200 -85.33 4.62 79.26
C LEU A 200 -85.99 4.66 77.87
N GLU A 201 -87.16 5.29 77.74
CA GLU A 201 -87.84 5.54 76.47
C GLU A 201 -87.12 6.60 75.63
N SER A 202 -86.67 7.72 76.24
CA SER A 202 -85.87 8.73 75.54
C SER A 202 -84.50 8.17 75.07
N ILE A 203 -83.85 7.31 75.88
CA ILE A 203 -82.63 6.60 75.49
C ILE A 203 -82.91 5.62 74.34
N LYS A 204 -84.04 4.89 74.37
CA LYS A 204 -84.46 4.01 73.27
C LYS A 204 -84.69 4.79 71.98
N GLN A 205 -85.36 5.93 72.05
CA GLN A 205 -85.59 6.81 70.90
C GLN A 205 -84.27 7.35 70.35
N ARG A 206 -83.38 7.86 71.20
CA ARG A 206 -82.05 8.34 70.80
C ARG A 206 -81.20 7.23 70.19
N ARG A 207 -81.23 6.01 70.75
CA ARG A 207 -80.56 4.84 70.19
C ARG A 207 -81.12 4.48 68.82
N ALA A 208 -82.43 4.48 68.65
CA ALA A 208 -83.07 4.20 67.37
C ALA A 208 -82.70 5.25 66.33
N GLN A 209 -82.65 6.53 66.71
CA GLN A 209 -82.22 7.62 65.84
C GLN A 209 -80.74 7.47 65.42
N VAL A 210 -79.83 7.20 66.35
CA VAL A 210 -78.41 6.98 66.04
C VAL A 210 -78.21 5.76 65.14
N LEU A 211 -79.00 4.69 65.32
CA LEU A 211 -78.93 3.52 64.44
C LEU A 211 -79.39 3.85 63.01
N LEU A 212 -80.46 4.64 62.87
CA LEU A 212 -80.93 5.08 61.56
C LEU A 212 -79.89 6.00 60.89
N GLU A 213 -79.35 6.99 61.61
CA GLU A 213 -78.28 7.86 61.11
C GLU A 213 -77.01 7.07 60.74
N ALA A 214 -76.68 6.01 61.50
CA ALA A 214 -75.58 5.10 61.18
C ALA A 214 -75.85 4.24 59.93
N GLU A 215 -77.10 3.82 59.71
CA GLU A 215 -77.52 3.10 58.49
C GLU A 215 -77.49 4.02 57.27
N ASP A 216 -77.96 5.27 57.40
CA ASP A 216 -77.92 6.29 56.35
C ASP A 216 -76.48 6.66 55.97
N THR A 217 -75.60 6.89 56.96
CA THR A 217 -74.18 7.16 56.69
C THR A 217 -73.48 5.97 56.05
N LYS A 218 -73.82 4.73 56.46
CA LYS A 218 -73.28 3.51 55.84
C LYS A 218 -73.74 3.35 54.39
N THR A 219 -74.98 3.69 54.07
CA THR A 219 -75.45 3.65 52.68
C THR A 219 -74.76 4.72 51.84
N GLN A 220 -74.64 5.96 52.35
CA GLN A 220 -73.89 7.04 51.68
C GLN A 220 -72.43 6.66 51.41
N LEU A 221 -71.74 6.06 52.38
CA LEU A 221 -70.35 5.62 52.20
C LEU A 221 -70.23 4.53 51.14
N LYS A 222 -71.16 3.57 51.11
CA LYS A 222 -71.18 2.53 50.07
C LYS A 222 -71.44 3.10 48.68
N ASP A 223 -72.34 4.07 48.57
CA ASP A 223 -72.64 4.72 47.30
C ASP A 223 -71.43 5.50 46.79
N LEU A 224 -70.73 6.22 47.69
CA LEU A 224 -69.46 6.89 47.37
C LEU A 224 -68.35 5.91 47.00
N GLU A 225 -68.22 4.79 47.70
CA GLU A 225 -67.27 3.72 47.35
C GLU A 225 -67.54 3.19 45.94
N GLN A 226 -68.80 2.85 45.63
CA GLN A 226 -69.19 2.41 44.29
C GLN A 226 -68.95 3.48 43.23
N GLU A 227 -69.21 4.76 43.52
CA GLU A 227 -68.92 5.86 42.60
C GLU A 227 -67.42 5.97 42.33
N LYS A 228 -66.57 5.89 43.37
CA LYS A 228 -65.12 5.91 43.20
C LYS A 228 -64.62 4.70 42.43
N GLU A 229 -65.11 3.49 42.72
CA GLU A 229 -64.76 2.28 41.97
C GLU A 229 -65.13 2.39 40.49
N ARG A 230 -66.32 2.94 40.18
CA ARG A 230 -66.73 3.21 38.78
C ARG A 230 -65.79 4.21 38.10
N LEU A 231 -65.46 5.31 38.77
CA LEU A 231 -64.54 6.29 38.19
C LEU A 231 -63.13 5.71 37.98
N PHE A 232 -62.64 4.90 38.91
CA PHE A 232 -61.34 4.24 38.76
C PHE A 232 -61.34 3.20 37.64
N THR A 233 -62.39 2.39 37.52
CA THR A 233 -62.53 1.43 36.42
C THR A 233 -62.62 2.14 35.08
N GLU A 234 -63.41 3.21 34.95
CA GLU A 234 -63.44 4.04 33.74
C GLU A 234 -62.06 4.66 33.42
N GLN A 235 -61.31 5.13 34.42
CA GLN A 235 -59.97 5.66 34.20
C GLN A 235 -58.99 4.59 33.74
N ILE A 236 -59.03 3.39 34.35
CA ILE A 236 -58.20 2.25 33.94
C ILE A 236 -58.55 1.86 32.50
N ASP A 237 -59.83 1.73 32.16
CA ASP A 237 -60.26 1.38 30.81
C ASP A 237 -59.74 2.38 29.78
N ARG A 238 -59.88 3.70 30.05
CA ARG A 238 -59.31 4.75 29.20
C ARG A 238 -57.79 4.64 29.03
N ILE A 239 -57.05 4.39 30.11
CA ILE A 239 -55.60 4.22 30.04
C ILE A 239 -55.26 2.97 29.23
N THR A 240 -55.96 1.85 29.43
CA THR A 240 -55.70 0.62 28.66
C THR A 240 -56.04 0.76 27.18
N GLU A 241 -57.08 1.51 26.83
CA GLU A 241 -57.39 1.84 25.43
C GLU A 241 -56.30 2.73 24.81
N GLN A 242 -55.82 3.73 25.55
CA GLN A 242 -54.69 4.55 25.11
C GLN A 242 -53.41 3.73 24.92
N GLU A 243 -53.08 2.83 25.85
CA GLU A 243 -51.94 1.92 25.76
C GLU A 243 -52.06 1.00 24.55
N ARG A 244 -53.23 0.40 24.30
CA ARG A 244 -53.45 -0.44 23.10
C ARG A 244 -53.30 0.37 21.82
N ALA A 245 -53.91 1.55 21.73
CA ALA A 245 -53.79 2.40 20.55
C ALA A 245 -52.33 2.84 20.28
N LEU A 246 -51.59 3.20 21.35
CA LEU A 246 -50.16 3.51 21.24
C LEU A 246 -49.35 2.27 20.83
N SER A 247 -49.66 1.09 21.37
CA SER A 247 -48.98 -0.15 20.98
C SER A 247 -49.23 -0.48 19.51
N ASP A 248 -50.48 -0.43 19.06
CA ASP A 248 -50.87 -0.73 17.68
C ASP A 248 -50.21 0.25 16.69
N THR A 249 -50.18 1.55 17.01
CA THR A 249 -49.53 2.55 16.17
C THR A 249 -48.02 2.36 16.11
N LEU A 250 -47.36 2.03 17.23
CA LEU A 250 -45.93 1.72 17.26
C LEU A 250 -45.61 0.43 16.50
N GLU A 251 -46.42 -0.61 16.63
CA GLU A 251 -46.26 -1.86 15.87
C GLU A 251 -46.40 -1.63 14.37
N GLN A 252 -47.38 -0.82 13.95
CA GLN A 252 -47.52 -0.43 12.54
C GLN A 252 -46.31 0.35 12.04
N ALA A 253 -45.79 1.30 12.83
CA ALA A 253 -44.60 2.07 12.47
C ALA A 253 -43.33 1.20 12.40
N ILE A 254 -43.17 0.25 13.32
CA ILE A 254 -42.06 -0.71 13.29
C ILE A 254 -42.18 -1.60 12.05
N SER A 255 -43.38 -2.07 11.73
CA SER A 255 -43.63 -2.89 10.54
C SER A 255 -43.30 -2.12 9.26
N SER A 256 -43.76 -0.87 9.12
CA SER A 256 -43.45 -0.05 7.95
C SER A 256 -41.96 0.21 7.83
N LEU A 257 -41.28 0.58 8.92
CA LEU A 257 -39.82 0.78 8.93
C LEU A 257 -39.06 -0.50 8.57
N ALA A 258 -39.50 -1.66 9.06
CA ALA A 258 -38.89 -2.95 8.72
C ALA A 258 -39.04 -3.26 7.22
N THR A 259 -40.22 -2.98 6.63
CA THR A 259 -40.42 -3.15 5.19
C THR A 259 -39.58 -2.19 4.36
N GLU A 260 -39.50 -0.92 4.74
CA GLU A 260 -38.64 0.08 4.08
C GLU A 260 -37.16 -0.30 4.18
N HIS A 261 -36.71 -0.75 5.34
CA HIS A 261 -35.35 -1.21 5.55
C HIS A 261 -35.04 -2.42 4.65
N SER A 262 -35.93 -3.41 4.60
CA SER A 262 -35.76 -4.59 3.73
C SER A 262 -35.65 -4.18 2.25
N GLN A 263 -36.53 -3.29 1.79
CA GLN A 263 -36.51 -2.79 0.41
C GLN A 263 -35.23 -2.01 0.10
N ARG A 264 -34.78 -1.14 1.00
CA ARG A 264 -33.51 -0.40 0.83
C ARG A 264 -32.31 -1.34 0.80
N CYS A 265 -32.29 -2.36 1.66
CA CYS A 265 -31.23 -3.37 1.65
C CYS A 265 -31.24 -4.19 0.35
N GLU A 266 -32.39 -4.60 -0.15
CA GLU A 266 -32.51 -5.32 -1.42
C GLU A 266 -32.08 -4.45 -2.60
N ALA A 267 -32.51 -3.20 -2.66
CA ALA A 267 -32.08 -2.25 -3.68
C ALA A 267 -30.55 -2.02 -3.64
N ALA A 268 -29.97 -1.86 -2.45
CA ALA A 268 -28.54 -1.72 -2.28
C ALA A 268 -27.77 -2.99 -2.69
N ARG A 269 -28.30 -4.18 -2.37
CA ARG A 269 -27.73 -5.47 -2.79
C ARG A 269 -27.72 -5.61 -4.31
N LEU A 270 -28.85 -5.34 -4.96
CA LEU A 270 -28.95 -5.38 -6.43
C LEU A 270 -27.99 -4.39 -7.09
N SER A 271 -27.87 -3.18 -6.56
CA SER A 271 -26.90 -2.19 -7.03
C SER A 271 -25.45 -2.67 -6.87
N CYS A 272 -25.11 -3.27 -5.72
CA CYS A 272 -23.81 -3.88 -5.50
C CYS A 272 -23.53 -5.03 -6.48
N ASP A 273 -24.49 -5.91 -6.73
CA ASP A 273 -24.37 -7.02 -7.68
C ASP A 273 -24.18 -6.51 -9.11
N GLU A 274 -24.90 -5.47 -9.52
CA GLU A 274 -24.71 -4.82 -10.83
C GLU A 274 -23.32 -4.20 -10.97
N LEU A 275 -22.82 -3.52 -9.93
CA LEU A 275 -21.47 -2.94 -9.94
C LEU A 275 -20.39 -4.03 -9.95
N GLN A 276 -20.60 -5.14 -9.25
CA GLN A 276 -19.70 -6.29 -9.30
C GLN A 276 -19.69 -6.93 -10.68
N ALA A 277 -20.85 -7.10 -11.32
CA ALA A 277 -20.96 -7.61 -12.69
C ALA A 277 -20.22 -6.70 -13.68
N LYS A 278 -20.44 -5.37 -13.61
CA LYS A 278 -19.71 -4.40 -14.44
C LYS A 278 -18.21 -4.44 -14.20
N ARG A 279 -17.77 -4.53 -12.94
CA ARG A 279 -16.35 -4.66 -12.59
C ARG A 279 -15.76 -5.93 -13.19
N GLN A 280 -16.46 -7.05 -13.10
CA GLN A 280 -16.01 -8.31 -13.65
C GLN A 280 -15.94 -8.26 -15.19
N GLN A 281 -16.96 -7.68 -15.83
CA GLN A 281 -16.96 -7.45 -17.27
C GLN A 281 -15.74 -6.61 -17.69
N CYS A 282 -15.47 -5.48 -17.04
CA CYS A 282 -14.29 -4.67 -17.34
C CYS A 282 -12.97 -5.44 -17.18
N ARG A 283 -12.88 -6.35 -16.19
CA ARG A 283 -11.71 -7.21 -16.01
C ARG A 283 -11.57 -8.22 -17.13
N ASP A 284 -12.65 -8.86 -17.53
CA ASP A 284 -12.66 -9.87 -18.59
C ASP A 284 -12.35 -9.21 -19.95
N ASP A 285 -12.86 -8.01 -20.19
CA ASP A 285 -12.57 -7.20 -21.37
C ASP A 285 -11.07 -6.84 -21.44
N ALA A 286 -10.52 -6.32 -20.34
CA ALA A 286 -9.09 -6.02 -20.24
C ALA A 286 -8.22 -7.27 -20.42
N ALA A 287 -8.60 -8.41 -19.83
CA ALA A 287 -7.88 -9.66 -20.00
C ALA A 287 -7.87 -10.15 -21.46
N ARG A 288 -9.00 -10.00 -22.16
CA ARG A 288 -9.11 -10.33 -23.60
C ARG A 288 -8.23 -9.42 -24.46
N GLU A 289 -8.20 -8.12 -24.17
CA GLU A 289 -7.32 -7.19 -24.88
C GLU A 289 -5.84 -7.48 -24.65
N ILE A 290 -5.45 -7.74 -23.41
CA ILE A 290 -4.07 -8.12 -23.06
C ILE A 290 -3.68 -9.39 -23.82
N ALA A 291 -4.50 -10.44 -23.79
CA ALA A 291 -4.22 -11.69 -24.49
C ALA A 291 -4.09 -11.49 -26.02
N SER A 292 -4.93 -10.64 -26.60
CA SER A 292 -4.84 -10.25 -28.02
C SER A 292 -3.53 -9.54 -28.36
N LEU A 293 -3.11 -8.59 -27.51
CA LEU A 293 -1.85 -7.87 -27.68
C LEU A 293 -0.64 -8.78 -27.51
N GLU A 294 -0.64 -9.67 -26.52
CA GLU A 294 0.41 -10.67 -26.33
C GLU A 294 0.55 -11.61 -27.53
N ALA A 295 -0.58 -12.08 -28.07
CA ALA A 295 -0.60 -12.90 -29.28
C ALA A 295 -0.02 -12.14 -30.49
N ARG A 296 -0.35 -10.85 -30.65
CA ARG A 296 0.20 -10.01 -31.72
C ARG A 296 1.71 -9.78 -31.55
N ILE A 297 2.18 -9.53 -30.33
CA ILE A 297 3.62 -9.38 -30.03
C ILE A 297 4.35 -10.68 -30.35
N ALA A 298 3.82 -11.83 -29.95
CA ALA A 298 4.42 -13.13 -30.23
C ALA A 298 4.50 -13.41 -31.74
N ALA A 299 3.44 -13.08 -32.50
CA ALA A 299 3.43 -13.22 -33.95
C ALA A 299 4.49 -12.34 -34.63
N ILE A 300 4.60 -11.07 -34.23
CA ILE A 300 5.60 -10.15 -34.77
C ILE A 300 7.01 -10.64 -34.45
N ARG A 301 7.28 -11.08 -33.21
CA ARG A 301 8.60 -11.64 -32.83
C ARG A 301 8.98 -12.83 -33.70
N LYS A 302 8.07 -13.78 -33.88
CA LYS A 302 8.28 -14.94 -34.74
C LYS A 302 8.55 -14.54 -36.19
N GLN A 303 7.84 -13.52 -36.70
CA GLN A 303 8.11 -13.01 -38.04
C GLN A 303 9.52 -12.42 -38.13
N CYS A 304 9.93 -11.59 -37.17
CA CYS A 304 11.28 -11.03 -37.16
C CYS A 304 12.36 -12.11 -37.08
N GLU A 305 12.16 -13.17 -36.28
CA GLU A 305 13.07 -14.33 -36.24
C GLU A 305 13.18 -15.00 -37.62
N GLN A 306 12.06 -15.22 -38.30
CA GLN A 306 12.06 -15.78 -39.65
C GLN A 306 12.76 -14.88 -40.67
N ASP A 307 12.56 -13.56 -40.56
CA ASP A 307 13.20 -12.58 -41.43
C ASP A 307 14.72 -12.59 -41.21
N VAL A 308 15.19 -12.63 -39.96
CA VAL A 308 16.62 -12.75 -39.61
C VAL A 308 17.21 -14.05 -40.14
N ASP A 309 16.54 -15.19 -39.91
CA ASP A 309 16.98 -16.49 -40.46
C ASP A 309 17.07 -16.45 -41.99
N SER A 310 16.16 -15.75 -42.66
CA SER A 310 16.18 -15.60 -44.12
C SER A 310 17.39 -14.76 -44.58
N MET A 311 17.71 -13.70 -43.85
CA MET A 311 18.87 -12.85 -44.13
C MET A 311 20.18 -13.60 -43.88
N ASP A 312 20.28 -14.37 -42.80
CA ASP A 312 21.45 -15.18 -42.48
C ASP A 312 21.72 -16.23 -43.56
N ARG A 313 20.67 -16.89 -44.08
CA ARG A 313 20.81 -17.82 -45.21
C ARG A 313 21.36 -17.12 -46.45
N LEU A 314 20.82 -15.95 -46.80
CA LEU A 314 21.31 -15.17 -47.94
C LEU A 314 22.77 -14.74 -47.73
N LEU A 315 23.16 -14.35 -46.51
CA LEU A 315 24.55 -14.04 -46.20
C LEU A 315 25.45 -15.25 -46.41
N THR A 316 25.06 -16.43 -45.91
CA THR A 316 25.86 -17.65 -46.10
C THR A 316 25.99 -18.05 -47.58
N GLU A 317 24.93 -17.88 -48.37
CA GLU A 317 24.98 -18.11 -49.82
C GLU A 317 25.97 -17.14 -50.49
N LYS A 318 25.91 -15.86 -50.14
CA LYS A 318 26.84 -14.86 -50.71
C LYS A 318 28.28 -15.07 -50.25
N GLU A 319 28.50 -15.52 -49.02
CA GLU A 319 29.83 -15.89 -48.54
C GLU A 319 30.40 -17.09 -49.31
N GLN A 320 29.56 -18.09 -49.62
CA GLN A 320 29.95 -19.22 -50.47
C GLN A 320 30.29 -18.76 -51.89
N ASP A 321 29.46 -17.91 -52.50
CA ASP A 321 29.74 -17.33 -53.82
C ASP A 321 31.10 -16.62 -53.84
N ILE A 322 31.41 -15.83 -52.81
CA ILE A 322 32.70 -15.13 -52.69
C ILE A 322 33.85 -16.14 -52.60
N GLN A 323 33.71 -17.17 -51.76
CA GLN A 323 34.73 -18.22 -51.62
C GLN A 323 34.98 -18.97 -52.92
N GLU A 324 33.92 -19.31 -53.67
CA GLU A 324 34.05 -19.96 -54.97
C GLU A 324 34.79 -19.09 -55.98
N ILE A 325 34.47 -17.79 -56.02
CA ILE A 325 35.16 -16.81 -56.86
C ILE A 325 36.64 -16.71 -56.49
N GLU A 326 36.97 -16.59 -55.20
CA GLU A 326 38.36 -16.53 -54.72
C GLU A 326 39.15 -17.79 -55.06
N GLN A 327 38.54 -18.97 -54.87
CA GLN A 327 39.15 -20.24 -55.25
C GLN A 327 39.38 -20.32 -56.76
N GLY A 328 38.40 -19.89 -57.57
CA GLY A 328 38.52 -19.83 -59.02
C GLY A 328 39.66 -18.92 -59.49
N PHE A 329 39.78 -17.72 -58.91
CA PHE A 329 40.89 -16.80 -59.21
C PHE A 329 42.24 -17.37 -58.77
N SER A 330 42.32 -17.97 -57.58
CA SER A 330 43.55 -18.58 -57.08
C SER A 330 44.02 -19.74 -57.96
N ALA A 331 43.10 -20.61 -58.38
CA ALA A 331 43.40 -21.71 -59.29
C ALA A 331 43.91 -21.19 -60.65
N ARG A 332 43.27 -20.17 -61.21
CA ARG A 332 43.70 -19.57 -62.47
C ARG A 332 45.06 -18.89 -62.34
N GLU A 333 45.34 -18.22 -61.22
CA GLU A 333 46.65 -17.63 -60.95
C GLU A 333 47.75 -18.71 -60.88
N GLN A 334 47.48 -19.84 -60.23
CA GLN A 334 48.41 -20.97 -60.17
C GLN A 334 48.65 -21.59 -61.55
N GLU A 335 47.60 -21.76 -62.35
CA GLU A 335 47.69 -22.26 -63.72
C GLU A 335 48.56 -21.35 -64.59
N LEU A 336 48.30 -20.03 -64.58
CA LEU A 336 49.13 -19.06 -65.31
C LEU A 336 50.59 -19.08 -64.83
N LYS A 337 50.84 -19.22 -63.52
CA LYS A 337 52.21 -19.35 -62.99
C LYS A 337 52.89 -20.61 -63.50
N ALA A 338 52.18 -21.73 -63.56
CA ALA A 338 52.70 -23.00 -64.07
C ALA A 338 52.98 -22.92 -65.59
N GLU A 339 52.07 -22.34 -66.37
CA GLU A 339 52.27 -22.07 -67.80
C GLU A 339 53.52 -21.21 -68.03
N HIS A 340 53.64 -20.10 -67.30
CA HIS A 340 54.80 -19.22 -67.38
C HIS A 340 56.11 -19.93 -67.01
N GLN A 341 56.11 -20.75 -65.96
CA GLN A 341 57.28 -21.54 -65.57
C GLN A 341 57.66 -22.55 -66.65
N SER A 342 56.68 -23.25 -67.23
CA SER A 342 56.92 -24.18 -68.33
C SER A 342 57.50 -23.46 -69.55
N GLU A 343 56.97 -22.30 -69.92
CA GLU A 343 57.53 -21.49 -71.00
C GLU A 343 58.98 -21.09 -70.71
N LEU A 344 59.29 -20.62 -69.49
CA LEU A 344 60.66 -20.30 -69.09
C LEU A 344 61.60 -21.51 -69.20
N GLU A 345 61.14 -22.70 -68.82
CA GLU A 345 61.89 -23.94 -68.97
C GLU A 345 62.12 -24.32 -70.45
N THR A 346 61.11 -24.14 -71.32
CA THR A 346 61.30 -24.38 -72.75
C THR A 346 62.30 -23.39 -73.37
N PHE A 347 62.24 -22.11 -72.97
CA PHE A 347 63.21 -21.10 -73.42
C PHE A 347 64.61 -21.37 -72.88
N SER A 348 64.74 -21.82 -71.64
CA SER A 348 66.04 -22.18 -71.06
C SER A 348 66.64 -23.38 -71.78
N ALA A 349 65.86 -24.43 -72.04
CA ALA A 349 66.28 -25.61 -72.79
C ALA A 349 66.72 -25.24 -74.21
N ARG A 350 65.94 -24.40 -74.92
CA ARG A 350 66.30 -23.92 -76.27
C ARG A 350 67.58 -23.10 -76.26
N ARG A 351 67.79 -22.27 -75.23
CA ARG A 351 69.04 -21.49 -75.07
C ARG A 351 70.23 -22.41 -74.81
N GLU A 352 70.06 -23.44 -73.99
CA GLU A 352 71.12 -24.43 -73.74
C GLU A 352 71.46 -25.24 -74.99
N GLU A 353 70.46 -25.64 -75.77
CA GLU A 353 70.63 -26.31 -77.06
C GLU A 353 71.41 -25.43 -78.04
N HIS A 354 70.98 -24.19 -78.28
CA HIS A 354 71.71 -23.25 -79.14
C HIS A 354 73.15 -23.01 -78.64
N THR A 355 73.35 -22.94 -77.32
CA THR A 355 74.70 -22.82 -76.74
C THR A 355 75.55 -24.06 -77.01
N ARG A 356 74.95 -25.25 -76.95
CA ARG A 356 75.59 -26.54 -77.25
C ARG A 356 75.94 -26.65 -78.73
N GLU A 357 75.01 -26.29 -79.62
CA GLU A 357 75.22 -26.22 -81.06
C GLU A 357 76.39 -25.29 -81.38
N PHE A 358 76.37 -24.05 -80.89
CA PHE A 358 77.44 -23.09 -81.10
C PHE A 358 78.80 -23.58 -80.58
N ARG A 359 78.85 -24.23 -79.41
CA ARG A 359 80.09 -24.87 -78.91
C ARG A 359 80.59 -25.97 -79.84
N SER A 360 79.68 -26.82 -80.35
CA SER A 360 80.04 -27.88 -81.28
C SER A 360 80.55 -27.33 -82.62
N GLU A 361 79.97 -26.24 -83.13
CA GLU A 361 80.45 -25.54 -84.33
C GLU A 361 81.85 -24.95 -84.11
N GLN A 362 82.09 -24.32 -82.95
CA GLN A 362 83.41 -23.83 -82.59
C GLN A 362 84.45 -24.95 -82.50
N GLU A 363 84.09 -26.10 -81.93
CA GLU A 363 84.96 -27.28 -81.87
C GLU A 363 85.26 -27.83 -83.27
N GLN A 364 84.25 -27.92 -84.15
CA GLN A 364 84.45 -28.32 -85.55
C GLN A 364 85.37 -27.36 -86.30
N LEU A 365 85.22 -26.05 -86.10
CA LEU A 365 86.11 -25.06 -86.69
C LEU A 365 87.55 -25.21 -86.17
N ARG A 366 87.73 -25.45 -84.87
CA ARG A 366 89.05 -25.74 -84.30
C ARG A 366 89.67 -27.02 -84.85
N GLN A 367 88.87 -28.08 -85.02
CA GLN A 367 89.34 -29.33 -85.63
C GLN A 367 89.80 -29.11 -87.07
N ARG A 368 89.02 -28.39 -87.89
CA ARG A 368 89.44 -28.06 -89.27
C ARG A 368 90.69 -27.19 -89.31
N GLN A 369 90.83 -26.24 -88.38
CA GLN A 369 92.06 -25.44 -88.27
C GLN A 369 93.26 -26.34 -87.96
N LEU A 370 93.10 -27.27 -87.02
CA LEU A 370 94.15 -28.23 -86.66
C LEU A 370 94.47 -29.20 -87.81
N GLU A 371 93.47 -29.68 -88.55
CA GLU A 371 93.67 -30.47 -89.77
C GLU A 371 94.45 -29.68 -90.83
N GLN A 372 94.09 -28.42 -91.08
CA GLN A 372 94.83 -27.54 -91.97
C GLN A 372 96.27 -27.30 -91.50
N GLU A 373 96.48 -27.10 -90.19
CA GLU A 373 97.82 -26.98 -89.60
C GLU A 373 98.64 -28.25 -89.85
N ILE A 374 98.07 -29.44 -89.64
CA ILE A 374 98.73 -30.72 -89.92
C ILE A 374 99.03 -30.85 -91.42
N GLU A 375 98.07 -30.59 -92.32
CA GLU A 375 98.29 -30.63 -93.77
C GLU A 375 99.40 -29.65 -94.22
N HIS A 376 99.44 -28.45 -93.62
CA HIS A 376 100.50 -27.48 -93.84
C HIS A 376 101.86 -27.99 -93.34
N GLU A 377 101.91 -28.60 -92.16
CA GLU A 377 103.12 -29.22 -91.62
C GLU A 377 103.60 -30.38 -92.51
N GLU A 378 102.71 -31.25 -92.97
CA GLU A 378 103.04 -32.34 -93.91
C GLU A 378 103.58 -31.80 -95.25
N MET A 379 102.95 -30.77 -95.82
CA MET A 379 103.41 -30.10 -97.03
C MET A 379 104.80 -29.47 -96.86
N LEU A 380 105.05 -28.78 -95.72
CA LEU A 380 106.36 -28.22 -95.40
C LEU A 380 107.41 -29.32 -95.25
N THR A 381 107.05 -30.43 -94.59
CA THR A 381 107.93 -31.58 -94.42
C THR A 381 108.28 -32.19 -95.78
N GLY A 382 107.29 -32.37 -96.67
CA GLY A 382 107.51 -32.86 -98.03
C GLY A 382 108.40 -31.93 -98.88
N LEU A 383 108.20 -30.61 -98.80
CA LEU A 383 109.08 -29.64 -99.46
C LEU A 383 110.51 -29.70 -98.93
N TRP A 384 110.68 -29.90 -97.62
CA TRP A 384 111.99 -30.03 -96.99
C TRP A 384 112.70 -31.32 -97.42
N GLU A 385 111.99 -32.45 -97.50
CA GLU A 385 112.51 -33.71 -98.06
C GLU A 385 112.94 -33.57 -99.54
N GLU A 386 112.15 -32.86 -100.34
CA GLU A 386 112.50 -32.55 -101.73
C GLU A 386 113.74 -31.65 -101.83
N GLU A 387 113.83 -30.62 -100.98
CA GLU A 387 114.99 -29.75 -100.89
C GLU A 387 116.24 -30.55 -100.52
N GLU A 388 116.17 -31.40 -99.48
CA GLU A 388 117.27 -32.26 -99.05
C GLU A 388 117.72 -33.20 -100.18
N LYS A 389 116.76 -33.80 -100.91
CA LYS A 389 117.05 -34.64 -102.08
C LYS A 389 117.75 -33.85 -103.19
N GLN A 390 117.32 -32.62 -103.48
CA GLN A 390 117.97 -31.74 -104.46
C GLN A 390 119.38 -31.33 -104.01
N GLN A 391 119.56 -31.00 -102.74
CA GLN A 391 120.87 -30.70 -102.16
C GLN A 391 121.79 -31.91 -102.26
N HIS A 392 121.31 -33.11 -101.94
CA HIS A 392 122.07 -34.35 -102.13
C HIS A 392 122.42 -34.59 -103.60
N GLN A 393 121.51 -34.37 -104.53
CA GLN A 393 121.79 -34.46 -105.97
C GLN A 393 122.83 -33.42 -106.43
N ALA A 394 122.74 -32.19 -105.92
CA ALA A 394 123.70 -31.12 -106.20
C ALA A 394 125.09 -31.47 -105.63
N GLN A 395 125.16 -31.97 -104.40
CA GLN A 395 126.41 -32.48 -103.80
C GLN A 395 126.97 -33.65 -104.60
N ALA A 396 126.14 -34.60 -105.04
CA ALA A 396 126.57 -35.70 -105.89
C ALA A 396 127.12 -35.20 -107.24
N ARG A 397 126.47 -34.21 -107.86
CA ARG A 397 126.97 -33.53 -109.07
C ARG A 397 128.29 -32.81 -108.82
N LEU A 398 128.44 -32.10 -107.70
CA LEU A 398 129.69 -31.45 -107.32
C LEU A 398 130.82 -32.46 -107.09
N GLN A 399 130.54 -33.58 -106.42
CA GLN A 399 131.49 -34.68 -106.27
C GLN A 399 131.88 -35.27 -107.62
N GLN A 400 130.93 -35.47 -108.53
CA GLN A 400 131.24 -35.89 -109.90
C GLN A 400 132.09 -34.85 -110.64
N LEU A 401 131.79 -33.56 -110.50
CA LEU A 401 132.58 -32.48 -111.07
C LEU A 401 134.01 -32.46 -110.50
N GLU A 402 134.18 -32.67 -109.20
CA GLU A 402 135.50 -32.84 -108.59
C GLU A 402 136.24 -34.06 -109.12
N ILE A 403 135.54 -35.19 -109.33
CA ILE A 403 136.14 -36.39 -109.94
C ILE A 403 136.61 -36.07 -111.36
N THR A 404 135.80 -35.38 -112.17
CA THR A 404 136.22 -34.93 -113.51
C THR A 404 137.34 -33.90 -113.48
N ARG A 405 137.33 -32.95 -112.54
CA ARG A 405 138.41 -31.98 -112.36
C ARG A 405 139.71 -32.67 -111.99
N LYS A 406 139.68 -33.62 -111.03
CA LYS A 406 140.85 -34.44 -110.65
C LYS A 406 141.35 -35.28 -111.82
N ARG A 407 140.46 -35.85 -112.65
CA ARG A 407 140.83 -36.52 -113.91
C ARG A 407 141.49 -35.56 -114.91
N HIS A 408 140.93 -34.38 -115.12
CA HIS A 408 141.50 -33.37 -116.01
C HIS A 408 142.83 -32.83 -115.50
N GLN A 409 142.98 -32.62 -114.19
CA GLN A 409 144.23 -32.21 -113.57
C GLN A 409 145.31 -33.28 -113.77
N ARG A 410 145.00 -34.56 -113.55
CA ARG A 410 145.92 -35.67 -113.89
C ARG A 410 146.24 -35.73 -115.38
N SER A 411 145.26 -35.48 -116.26
CA SER A 411 145.49 -35.44 -117.72
C SER A 411 146.36 -34.24 -118.14
N LEU A 412 146.23 -33.09 -117.47
CA LEU A 412 147.05 -31.90 -117.67
C LEU A 412 148.46 -32.11 -117.16
N GLU A 413 148.63 -32.68 -115.97
CA GLU A 413 149.95 -33.10 -115.44
C GLU A 413 150.64 -34.07 -116.40
N GLN A 414 149.91 -35.06 -116.94
CA GLN A 414 150.45 -35.97 -117.96
C GLN A 414 150.82 -35.26 -119.28
N ARG A 415 150.09 -34.20 -119.67
CA ARG A 415 150.39 -33.38 -120.86
C ARG A 415 151.60 -32.48 -120.64
N LEU A 416 151.73 -31.87 -119.45
CA LEU A 416 152.87 -31.06 -119.06
C LEU A 416 154.14 -31.91 -118.92
N ASP A 417 154.04 -33.14 -118.42
CA ASP A 417 155.16 -34.09 -118.41
C ASP A 417 155.56 -34.55 -119.82
N ARG A 418 154.61 -34.67 -120.76
CA ARG A 418 154.94 -34.92 -122.18
C ARG A 418 155.64 -33.73 -122.83
N LEU A 419 155.15 -32.51 -122.57
CA LEU A 419 155.75 -31.28 -123.10
C LEU A 419 157.15 -31.01 -122.53
N ARG A 420 157.41 -31.26 -121.24
CA ARG A 420 158.79 -31.23 -120.69
C ARG A 420 159.72 -32.23 -121.38
N LYS A 421 159.23 -33.44 -121.66
CA LYS A 421 159.99 -34.45 -122.39
C LYS A 421 160.21 -34.09 -123.87
N GLU A 422 159.37 -33.25 -124.45
CA GLU A 422 159.55 -32.70 -125.80
C GLU A 422 160.50 -31.48 -125.80
N GLU A 423 160.46 -30.60 -124.78
CA GLU A 423 161.44 -29.52 -124.59
C GLU A 423 162.86 -30.04 -124.35
N GLU A 424 163.04 -31.12 -123.59
CA GLU A 424 164.35 -31.78 -123.43
C GLU A 424 164.87 -32.45 -124.72
N LYS A 425 163.98 -32.72 -125.70
CA LYS A 425 164.36 -33.25 -127.01
C LYS A 425 164.76 -32.15 -128.00
N VAL A 426 164.21 -30.94 -127.87
CA VAL A 426 164.54 -29.80 -128.76
C VAL A 426 165.91 -29.19 -128.46
N GLY A 427 166.45 -29.35 -127.24
CA GLY A 427 167.80 -28.89 -126.88
C GLY A 427 168.99 -29.62 -127.56
N ARG A 428 168.77 -30.58 -128.46
CA ARG A 428 169.83 -31.46 -129.03
C ARG A 428 170.10 -31.38 -130.55
N GLY A 429 169.45 -30.48 -131.29
CA GLY A 429 169.94 -30.03 -132.61
C GLY A 429 169.99 -31.05 -133.76
N GLU A 430 168.84 -31.60 -134.17
CA GLU A 430 168.61 -32.20 -135.51
C GLU A 430 167.28 -31.66 -136.08
N LEU A 431 167.25 -31.32 -137.37
CA LEU A 431 166.15 -30.59 -138.00
C LEU A 431 165.06 -31.47 -138.64
N SER A 432 163.83 -31.03 -138.38
CA SER A 432 162.64 -30.98 -139.23
C SER A 432 161.82 -32.25 -139.52
N LEU A 433 160.54 -32.19 -139.12
CA LEU A 433 159.37 -32.31 -140.00
C LEU A 433 158.09 -32.01 -139.20
N THR A 434 157.25 -31.12 -139.77
CA THR A 434 155.82 -30.83 -139.48
C THR A 434 155.37 -30.53 -138.06
#